data_AF-A0A9E3JVT5-F1
#
_entry.id   AF-A0A9E3JVT5-F1
#
_cell.length_a   1.000
_cell.length_b   1.000
_cell.length_c   1.000
_cell.angle_alpha   90.00
_cell.angle_beta   90.00
_cell.angle_gamma   90.00
#
_symmetry.space_group_name_H-M   'P 1'
#
loop_
_entity.id
_entity.type
_entity.pdbx_description
1 polymer ?
#
loop_
_entity_poly.entity_id
_entity_poly.type
_entity_poly.pdbx_seq_one_letter_code
_entity_poly.pdbx_strand_id
1 'polypeptide(L)'
;MNTPVMHGRARRGTERGLALVCALLLMLAAMVIGVAVVRGAFVLLAAASNERDRNIAQAAAEAALRDAEHDIAGRAATSANPAPPGRAAHFGPGGGAAFVDGCGRGADDRGLCLARSPPAWQLLDLAAGDNPALVPYGQFTGAVLAVGRGALPARLPAYLIERITPPGATAGQGVFYRITAIGFGTRASTQVVLQSLYRLPPPSTGGAGGSGAGGGQGDGHGNGDDNDHGEPHDNGHDDGHGNGSPGQPQEHQLPAGRIGWREIANWSELHARARP
;
A
#
# COMPACT_ATOMS: atom_id res chain seq x y z
N MET A 1 83.71 35.03 -57.74
CA MET A 1 82.25 34.86 -57.64
C MET A 1 81.86 34.84 -56.16
N ASN A 2 81.20 35.89 -55.65
CA ASN A 2 80.62 35.91 -54.29
C ASN A 2 79.09 35.90 -54.42
N THR A 3 78.43 34.93 -53.79
CA THR A 3 76.97 34.86 -53.65
C THR A 3 76.51 35.66 -52.43
N PRO A 4 75.47 36.49 -52.51
CA PRO A 4 74.93 37.18 -51.34
C PRO A 4 73.97 36.26 -50.56
N VAL A 5 74.15 36.21 -49.23
CA VAL A 5 73.25 35.54 -48.29
C VAL A 5 72.07 36.46 -47.99
N MET A 6 70.89 36.14 -48.53
CA MET A 6 69.63 36.80 -48.19
C MET A 6 69.20 36.44 -46.76
N HIS A 7 69.38 37.36 -45.82
CA HIS A 7 68.78 37.26 -44.48
C HIS A 7 67.28 37.59 -44.58
N GLY A 8 66.45 36.55 -44.57
CA GLY A 8 65.00 36.69 -44.41
C GLY A 8 64.67 37.32 -43.06
N ARG A 9 64.37 38.62 -43.03
CA ARG A 9 63.76 39.28 -41.87
C ARG A 9 62.36 38.72 -41.67
N ALA A 10 62.18 37.85 -40.68
CA ALA A 10 60.87 37.49 -40.16
C ALA A 10 60.18 38.76 -39.62
N ARG A 11 59.14 39.23 -40.33
CA ARG A 11 58.24 40.25 -39.81
C ARG A 11 57.49 39.68 -38.61
N ARG A 12 57.85 40.12 -37.39
CA ARG A 12 57.02 39.91 -36.21
C ARG A 12 55.80 40.81 -36.33
N GLY A 13 54.68 40.25 -36.77
CA GLY A 13 53.37 40.91 -36.73
C GLY A 13 52.99 41.20 -35.28
N THR A 14 52.55 42.42 -35.02
CA THR A 14 51.96 42.83 -33.75
C THR A 14 50.55 42.27 -33.62
N GLU A 15 50.44 40.99 -33.25
CA GLU A 15 49.19 40.41 -32.75
C GLU A 15 49.10 40.63 -31.25
N ARG A 16 48.55 41.76 -30.84
CA ARG A 16 48.29 42.09 -29.42
C ARG A 16 46.88 42.66 -29.29
N GLY A 17 45.88 41.79 -29.18
CA GLY A 17 44.51 42.20 -28.87
C GLY A 17 43.45 41.10 -29.05
N LEU A 18 43.46 40.40 -30.19
CA LEU A 18 42.38 39.47 -30.55
C LEU A 18 42.34 38.20 -29.67
N ALA A 19 43.50 37.68 -29.26
CA ALA A 19 43.59 36.43 -28.49
C ALA A 19 42.87 36.52 -27.12
N LEU A 20 42.96 37.67 -26.44
CA LEU A 20 42.29 37.89 -25.16
C LEU A 20 40.76 37.90 -25.32
N VAL A 21 40.25 38.54 -26.39
CA VAL A 21 38.81 38.61 -26.66
C VAL A 21 38.27 37.22 -26.96
N CYS A 22 38.94 36.44 -27.82
CA CYS A 22 38.57 35.06 -28.08
C CYS A 22 38.57 34.20 -26.81
N ALA A 23 39.61 34.32 -25.97
CA ALA A 23 39.69 33.59 -24.70
C ALA A 23 38.55 33.96 -23.74
N LEU A 24 38.22 35.26 -23.62
CA LEU A 24 37.11 35.73 -22.79
C LEU A 24 35.75 35.23 -23.31
N LEU A 25 35.54 35.25 -24.63
CA LEU A 25 34.32 34.72 -25.24
C LEU A 25 34.17 33.21 -25.01
N LEU A 26 35.27 32.44 -25.13
CA LEU A 26 35.26 31.00 -24.85
C LEU A 26 35.03 30.70 -23.36
N MET A 27 35.66 31.45 -22.46
CA MET A 27 35.43 31.34 -21.02
C MET A 27 33.98 31.68 -20.66
N LEU A 28 33.42 32.74 -21.23
CA LEU A 28 32.03 33.13 -21.04
C LEU A 28 31.07 32.05 -21.56
N ALA A 29 31.31 31.53 -22.77
CA ALA A 29 30.51 30.45 -23.34
C ALA A 29 30.55 29.19 -22.46
N ALA A 30 31.73 28.79 -22.01
CA ALA A 30 31.91 27.66 -21.10
C ALA A 30 31.17 27.88 -19.77
N MET A 31 31.23 29.10 -19.21
CA MET A 31 30.52 29.46 -17.98
C MET A 31 29.00 29.35 -18.16
N VAL A 32 28.44 29.88 -19.26
CA VAL A 32 27.01 29.82 -19.55
C VAL A 32 26.54 28.36 -19.68
N ILE A 33 27.30 27.52 -20.39
CA ILE A 33 27.01 26.09 -20.51
C ILE A 33 27.08 25.41 -19.14
N GLY A 34 28.11 25.72 -18.34
CA GLY A 34 28.27 25.19 -16.98
C GLY A 34 27.07 25.51 -16.08
N VAL A 35 26.60 26.76 -16.09
CA VAL A 35 25.42 27.19 -15.31
C VAL A 35 24.15 26.46 -15.78
N ALA A 36 23.98 26.27 -17.09
CA ALA A 36 22.83 25.54 -17.63
C ALA A 36 22.79 24.08 -17.15
N VAL A 37 23.94 23.39 -17.18
CA VAL A 37 24.07 22.00 -16.69
C VAL A 37 23.73 21.92 -15.20
N VAL A 38 24.27 22.82 -14.38
CA VAL A 38 24.03 22.84 -12.92
C VAL A 38 22.55 23.09 -12.61
N ARG A 39 21.90 24.05 -13.29
CA ARG A 39 20.46 24.31 -13.12
C ARG A 39 19.62 23.09 -13.49
N GLY A 40 19.97 22.40 -14.58
CA GLY A 40 19.30 21.16 -14.98
C GLY A 40 19.40 20.07 -13.91
N ALA A 41 20.58 19.88 -13.32
CA ALA A 41 20.80 18.90 -12.25
C ALA A 41 19.89 19.14 -11.03
N PHE A 42 19.70 20.41 -10.63
CA PHE A 42 18.81 20.73 -9.51
C PHE A 42 17.33 20.43 -9.80
N VAL A 43 16.87 20.66 -11.04
CA VAL A 43 15.49 20.31 -11.43
C VAL A 43 15.27 18.80 -11.36
N LEU A 44 16.23 18.01 -11.88
CA LEU A 44 16.16 16.55 -11.81
C LEU A 44 16.19 16.04 -10.37
N LEU A 45 17.02 16.64 -9.50
CA LEU A 45 17.06 16.30 -8.09
C LEU A 45 15.73 16.59 -7.37
N ALA A 46 15.10 17.74 -7.66
CA ALA A 46 13.81 18.10 -7.08
C ALA A 46 12.70 17.13 -7.53
N ALA A 47 12.68 16.77 -8.82
CA ALA A 47 11.74 15.78 -9.35
C ALA A 47 11.93 14.41 -8.68
N ALA A 48 13.18 13.91 -8.59
CA ALA A 48 13.49 12.65 -7.94
C ALA A 48 13.11 12.65 -6.45
N SER A 49 13.30 13.78 -5.76
CA SER A 49 12.93 13.93 -4.34
C SER A 49 11.41 13.91 -4.16
N ASN A 50 10.66 14.60 -5.02
CA ASN A 50 9.20 14.58 -4.99
C ASN A 50 8.63 13.19 -5.29
N GLU A 51 9.21 12.48 -6.26
CA GLU A 51 8.82 11.12 -6.61
C GLU A 51 9.08 10.15 -5.44
N ARG A 52 10.27 10.24 -4.83
CA ARG A 52 10.59 9.45 -3.63
C ARG A 52 9.61 9.71 -2.49
N ASP A 53 9.28 10.97 -2.26
CA ASP A 53 8.35 11.37 -1.21
C ASP A 53 6.93 10.85 -1.46
N ARG A 54 6.47 10.87 -2.73
CA ARG A 54 5.20 10.27 -3.15
C ARG A 54 5.20 8.76 -2.95
N ASN A 55 6.29 8.07 -3.29
CA ASN A 55 6.42 6.63 -3.08
C ASN A 55 6.30 6.23 -1.60
N ILE A 56 6.86 7.04 -0.69
CA ILE A 56 6.69 6.85 0.77
C ILE A 56 5.22 7.04 1.16
N ALA A 57 4.54 8.08 0.64
CA ALA A 57 3.13 8.31 0.89
C ALA A 57 2.25 7.14 0.41
N GLN A 58 2.54 6.60 -0.77
CA GLN A 58 1.83 5.46 -1.33
C GLN A 58 2.07 4.18 -0.52
N ALA A 59 3.30 3.93 -0.10
CA ALA A 59 3.61 2.79 0.77
C ALA A 59 2.89 2.89 2.13
N ALA A 60 2.80 4.09 2.71
CA ALA A 60 2.05 4.33 3.94
C ALA A 60 0.54 4.14 3.74
N ALA A 61 -0.02 4.62 2.62
CA ALA A 61 -1.44 4.43 2.30
C ALA A 61 -1.79 2.95 2.12
N GLU A 62 -0.92 2.19 1.42
CA GLU A 62 -1.10 0.75 1.23
C GLU A 62 -0.94 -0.02 2.55
N ALA A 63 -0.07 0.45 3.46
CA ALA A 63 0.00 -0.10 4.81
C ALA A 63 -1.33 0.07 5.56
N ALA A 64 -1.94 1.26 5.50
CA ALA A 64 -3.26 1.49 6.11
C ALA A 64 -4.40 0.71 5.44
N LEU A 65 -4.37 0.50 4.11
CA LEU A 65 -5.32 -0.41 3.45
C LEU A 65 -5.18 -1.84 4.01
N ARG A 66 -3.96 -2.37 4.06
CA ARG A 66 -3.73 -3.69 4.64
C ARG A 66 -4.15 -3.75 6.10
N ASP A 67 -3.92 -2.70 6.87
CA ASP A 67 -4.32 -2.63 8.28
C ASP A 67 -5.84 -2.76 8.44
N ALA A 68 -6.60 -2.02 7.64
CA ALA A 68 -8.06 -2.12 7.59
C ALA A 68 -8.55 -3.52 7.18
N GLU A 69 -7.84 -4.19 6.28
CA GLU A 69 -8.17 -5.56 5.87
C GLU A 69 -7.95 -6.57 7.00
N HIS A 70 -6.90 -6.38 7.83
CA HIS A 70 -6.68 -7.19 9.03
C HIS A 70 -7.70 -6.88 10.12
N ASP A 71 -8.12 -5.63 10.27
CA ASP A 71 -9.21 -5.19 11.16
C ASP A 71 -10.52 -5.89 10.79
N ILE A 72 -10.94 -5.83 9.50
CA ILE A 72 -12.15 -6.51 9.01
C ILE A 72 -12.06 -8.04 9.17
N ALA A 73 -10.88 -8.62 8.94
CA ALA A 73 -10.67 -10.06 9.09
C ALA A 73 -10.53 -10.51 10.55
N GLY A 74 -10.44 -9.58 11.52
CA GLY A 74 -10.19 -9.87 12.93
C GLY A 74 -8.81 -10.49 13.22
N ARG A 75 -7.83 -10.32 12.31
CA ARG A 75 -6.57 -11.10 12.28
C ARG A 75 -5.40 -10.52 13.08
N ALA A 76 -5.59 -9.49 13.91
CA ALA A 76 -4.44 -8.74 14.41
C ALA A 76 -4.50 -8.25 15.87
N ALA A 77 -5.57 -8.51 16.61
CA ALA A 77 -5.54 -8.27 18.07
C ALA A 77 -4.57 -9.27 18.72
N THR A 78 -3.33 -8.84 18.99
CA THR A 78 -2.38 -9.65 19.76
C THR A 78 -2.73 -9.57 21.24
N SER A 79 -2.31 -10.55 22.05
CA SER A 79 -2.47 -10.46 23.51
C SER A 79 -1.78 -9.25 24.12
N ALA A 80 -0.74 -8.74 23.46
CA ALA A 80 0.00 -7.55 23.88
C ALA A 80 -0.72 -6.23 23.55
N ASN A 81 -1.58 -6.21 22.52
CA ASN A 81 -2.38 -5.05 22.15
C ASN A 81 -3.75 -5.51 21.64
N PRO A 82 -4.67 -5.87 22.55
CA PRO A 82 -5.97 -6.39 22.18
C PRO A 82 -6.85 -5.27 21.60
N ALA A 83 -7.52 -5.54 20.48
CA ALA A 83 -8.59 -4.68 20.01
C ALA A 83 -9.70 -4.58 21.08
N PRO A 84 -10.42 -3.45 21.15
CA PRO A 84 -11.57 -3.31 22.03
C PRO A 84 -12.57 -4.47 21.82
N PRO A 85 -13.15 -5.03 22.91
CA PRO A 85 -14.17 -6.05 22.81
C PRO A 85 -15.31 -5.54 21.92
N GLY A 86 -15.70 -6.32 20.90
CA GLY A 86 -16.79 -5.96 20.00
C GLY A 86 -16.38 -5.42 18.64
N ARG A 87 -15.13 -4.96 18.43
CA ARG A 87 -14.67 -4.45 17.11
C ARG A 87 -14.94 -5.45 15.99
N ALA A 88 -14.51 -6.70 16.17
CA ALA A 88 -14.67 -7.75 15.18
C ALA A 88 -16.15 -8.11 14.92
N ALA A 89 -17.04 -7.92 15.91
CA ALA A 89 -18.47 -8.25 15.78
C ALA A 89 -19.23 -7.25 14.88
N HIS A 90 -18.68 -6.06 14.66
CA HIS A 90 -19.22 -5.08 13.72
C HIS A 90 -19.00 -5.50 12.26
N PHE A 91 -18.07 -6.41 12.00
CA PHE A 91 -17.87 -6.96 10.66
C PHE A 91 -18.69 -8.23 10.46
N GLY A 92 -19.34 -8.31 9.29
CA GLY A 92 -20.14 -9.46 8.88
C GLY A 92 -21.61 -9.12 8.72
N PRO A 93 -22.47 -10.14 8.51
CA PRO A 93 -23.87 -9.92 8.18
C PRO A 93 -24.66 -9.17 9.26
N GLY A 94 -24.38 -9.44 10.55
CA GLY A 94 -25.10 -8.86 11.69
C GLY A 94 -24.56 -7.53 12.21
N GLY A 95 -23.34 -7.13 11.83
CA GLY A 95 -22.66 -5.95 12.40
C GLY A 95 -22.99 -4.62 11.72
N GLY A 96 -23.96 -4.60 10.79
CA GLY A 96 -24.27 -3.41 9.99
C GLY A 96 -24.70 -2.17 10.81
N ALA A 97 -25.21 -2.36 12.03
CA ALA A 97 -25.67 -1.27 12.89
C ALA A 97 -24.56 -0.32 13.37
N ALA A 98 -23.30 -0.77 13.39
CA ALA A 98 -22.16 0.07 13.78
C ALA A 98 -21.70 1.03 12.68
N PHE A 99 -22.18 0.85 11.44
CA PHE A 99 -21.88 1.74 10.34
C PHE A 99 -22.91 2.87 10.30
N VAL A 100 -22.54 4.02 10.86
CA VAL A 100 -23.44 5.18 11.04
C VAL A 100 -23.12 6.33 10.07
N ASP A 101 -24.07 7.24 9.85
CA ASP A 101 -23.82 8.46 9.09
C ASP A 101 -22.79 9.35 9.82
N GLY A 102 -21.85 9.92 9.07
CA GLY A 102 -20.73 10.69 9.65
C GLY A 102 -19.65 9.85 10.36
N CYS A 103 -19.73 8.52 10.25
CA CYS A 103 -18.82 7.51 10.79
C CYS A 103 -18.77 7.41 12.32
N GLY A 104 -18.58 6.18 12.82
CA GLY A 104 -18.37 5.91 14.24
C GLY A 104 -17.11 6.59 14.79
N ARG A 105 -17.12 6.90 16.09
CA ARG A 105 -16.05 7.64 16.80
C ARG A 105 -15.79 7.09 18.21
N GLY A 106 -16.49 6.02 18.58
CA GLY A 106 -16.36 5.34 19.86
C GLY A 106 -15.16 4.40 19.89
N ALA A 107 -15.11 3.58 20.93
CA ALA A 107 -13.95 2.71 21.18
C ALA A 107 -13.83 1.60 20.14
N ASP A 108 -14.94 0.99 19.72
CA ASP A 108 -15.00 -0.19 18.86
C ASP A 108 -15.61 0.08 17.48
N ASP A 109 -16.32 1.19 17.28
CA ASP A 109 -16.97 1.57 16.01
C ASP A 109 -16.22 2.66 15.23
N ARG A 110 -15.07 3.15 15.74
CA ARG A 110 -14.30 4.22 15.08
C ARG A 110 -14.05 3.93 13.59
N GLY A 111 -14.34 4.92 12.75
CA GLY A 111 -14.13 4.87 11.31
C GLY A 111 -15.01 3.89 10.54
N LEU A 112 -16.06 3.34 11.16
CA LEU A 112 -17.10 2.60 10.46
C LEU A 112 -18.18 3.56 9.95
N CYS A 113 -18.32 3.65 8.64
CA CYS A 113 -19.14 4.66 7.96
C CYS A 113 -20.30 4.02 7.21
N LEU A 114 -21.50 4.56 7.36
CA LEU A 114 -22.63 4.18 6.50
C LEU A 114 -22.35 4.60 5.05
N ALA A 115 -22.62 3.72 4.09
CA ALA A 115 -22.55 4.07 2.68
C ALA A 115 -23.61 5.10 2.31
N ARG A 116 -23.19 6.16 1.62
CA ARG A 116 -24.00 7.32 1.26
C ARG A 116 -23.54 7.94 -0.06
N SER A 117 -24.28 8.93 -0.55
CA SER A 117 -23.92 9.76 -1.71
C SER A 117 -24.04 11.24 -1.35
N PRO A 118 -22.97 12.06 -1.44
CA PRO A 118 -21.57 11.69 -1.73
C PRO A 118 -20.99 10.72 -0.69
N PRO A 119 -20.01 9.87 -1.03
CA PRO A 119 -19.46 8.86 -0.11
C PRO A 119 -18.77 9.51 1.11
N ALA A 120 -18.67 8.77 2.21
CA ALA A 120 -18.22 9.32 3.49
C ALA A 120 -16.78 9.88 3.42
N TRP A 121 -15.88 9.20 2.72
CA TRP A 121 -14.50 9.66 2.51
C TRP A 121 -14.41 11.00 1.78
N GLN A 122 -15.43 11.37 0.99
CA GLN A 122 -15.44 12.64 0.28
C GLN A 122 -15.92 13.78 1.19
N LEU A 123 -16.74 13.50 2.20
CA LEU A 123 -17.18 14.52 3.16
C LEU A 123 -16.17 14.77 4.28
N LEU A 124 -15.33 13.80 4.59
CA LEU A 124 -14.36 13.90 5.67
C LEU A 124 -13.05 14.52 5.19
N ASP A 125 -12.45 15.36 6.02
CA ASP A 125 -11.07 15.79 5.82
C ASP A 125 -10.13 14.64 6.19
N LEU A 126 -9.69 13.89 5.19
CA LEU A 126 -8.77 12.77 5.36
C LEU A 126 -7.39 13.21 5.87
N ALA A 127 -6.98 14.45 5.58
CA ALA A 127 -5.67 14.98 5.94
C ALA A 127 -5.64 15.63 7.34
N ALA A 128 -6.79 15.86 7.98
CA ALA A 128 -6.83 16.32 9.36
C ALA A 128 -6.19 15.28 10.31
N GLY A 129 -5.27 15.71 11.17
CA GLY A 129 -4.49 14.81 12.04
C GLY A 129 -5.31 14.13 13.11
N ASP A 130 -6.23 14.88 13.70
CA ASP A 130 -7.04 14.42 14.83
C ASP A 130 -8.47 14.11 14.40
N ASN A 131 -8.69 13.76 13.13
CA ASN A 131 -10.03 13.44 12.66
C ASN A 131 -10.57 12.21 13.40
N PRO A 132 -11.59 12.35 14.27
CA PRO A 132 -12.08 11.24 15.08
C PRO A 132 -12.81 10.18 14.26
N ALA A 133 -13.21 10.51 13.02
CA ALA A 133 -13.84 9.57 12.09
C ALA A 133 -12.82 8.70 11.31
N LEU A 134 -11.51 8.93 11.46
CA LEU A 134 -10.47 8.09 10.85
C LEU A 134 -9.84 7.19 11.90
N VAL A 135 -9.50 5.97 11.50
CA VAL A 135 -8.75 5.01 12.30
C VAL A 135 -7.25 5.20 12.03
N PRO A 136 -6.44 5.60 13.02
CA PRO A 136 -4.99 5.60 12.87
C PRO A 136 -4.47 4.18 12.66
N TYR A 137 -3.44 4.02 11.83
CA TYR A 137 -2.77 2.75 11.62
C TYR A 137 -2.42 2.06 12.95
N GLY A 138 -2.74 0.77 13.06
CA GLY A 138 -2.41 -0.02 14.23
C GLY A 138 -3.46 0.02 15.35
N GLN A 139 -4.44 0.93 15.30
CA GLN A 139 -5.39 1.14 16.40
C GLN A 139 -6.16 -0.14 16.80
N PHE A 140 -6.56 -0.96 15.82
CA PHE A 140 -7.32 -2.20 16.04
C PHE A 140 -6.52 -3.48 15.78
N THR A 141 -5.32 -3.35 15.22
CA THR A 141 -4.48 -4.46 14.79
C THR A 141 -3.18 -4.56 15.59
N GLY A 142 -2.89 -3.58 16.45
CA GLY A 142 -1.62 -3.48 17.17
C GLY A 142 -0.39 -3.28 16.27
N ALA A 143 -0.56 -3.08 14.97
CA ALA A 143 0.54 -2.86 14.05
C ALA A 143 1.27 -1.55 14.38
N VAL A 144 2.60 -1.54 14.23
CA VAL A 144 3.43 -0.38 14.56
C VAL A 144 4.12 0.13 13.30
N LEU A 145 4.04 1.44 13.08
CA LEU A 145 4.74 2.11 11.99
C LEU A 145 5.56 3.28 12.55
N ALA A 146 6.85 3.29 12.21
CA ALA A 146 7.72 4.42 12.57
C ALA A 146 7.39 5.64 11.71
N VAL A 147 7.35 6.81 12.35
CA VAL A 147 7.06 8.12 11.72
C VAL A 147 8.09 9.15 12.15
N GLY A 148 8.25 10.22 11.38
CA GLY A 148 9.09 11.36 11.74
C GLY A 148 10.17 11.66 10.71
N ARG A 149 11.44 11.62 11.13
CA ARG A 149 12.58 12.12 10.32
C ARG A 149 13.12 11.08 9.35
N GLY A 150 13.76 11.55 8.28
CA GLY A 150 14.41 10.71 7.29
C GLY A 150 13.43 10.18 6.25
N ALA A 151 13.60 8.93 5.83
CA ALA A 151 12.73 8.27 4.83
C ALA A 151 11.47 7.64 5.46
N LEU A 152 10.94 8.27 6.51
CA LEU A 152 9.73 7.83 7.22
C LEU A 152 8.55 8.74 6.87
N PRO A 153 7.30 8.24 6.93
CA PRO A 153 6.11 9.07 6.86
C PRO A 153 6.14 10.17 7.93
N ALA A 154 5.68 11.38 7.58
CA ALA A 154 5.63 12.53 8.48
C ALA A 154 4.71 12.29 9.67
N ARG A 155 3.70 11.42 9.50
CA ARG A 155 2.71 11.02 10.51
C ARG A 155 2.10 9.68 10.13
N LEU A 156 1.36 9.08 11.07
CA LEU A 156 0.71 7.80 10.83
C LEU A 156 -0.32 7.91 9.69
N PRO A 157 -0.38 6.92 8.79
CA PRO A 157 -1.48 6.80 7.85
C PRO A 157 -2.76 6.40 8.61
N ALA A 158 -3.90 6.61 7.97
CA ALA A 158 -5.20 6.35 8.58
C ALA A 158 -6.19 5.82 7.53
N TYR A 159 -7.25 5.17 7.99
CA TYR A 159 -8.29 4.64 7.11
C TYR A 159 -9.70 4.84 7.68
N LEU A 160 -10.69 4.63 6.82
CA LEU A 160 -12.09 4.42 7.18
C LEU A 160 -12.65 3.25 6.37
N ILE A 161 -13.74 2.68 6.86
CA ILE A 161 -14.39 1.52 6.27
C ILE A 161 -15.87 1.86 6.06
N GLU A 162 -16.31 1.82 4.81
CA GLU A 162 -17.73 1.93 4.46
C GLU A 162 -18.30 0.55 4.17
N ARG A 163 -19.42 0.19 4.79
CA ARG A 163 -20.16 -1.02 4.42
C ARG A 163 -21.04 -0.71 3.22
N ILE A 164 -20.76 -1.33 2.08
CA ILE A 164 -21.45 -1.05 0.82
C ILE A 164 -22.28 -2.26 0.37
N THR A 165 -23.23 -2.01 -0.52
CA THR A 165 -23.97 -3.06 -1.23
C THR A 165 -23.79 -2.80 -2.72
N PRO A 166 -22.84 -3.47 -3.38
CA PRO A 166 -22.66 -3.34 -4.83
C PRO A 166 -23.96 -3.68 -5.56
N PRO A 167 -24.29 -3.02 -6.68
CA PRO A 167 -25.45 -3.38 -7.49
C PRO A 167 -25.41 -4.86 -7.87
N GLY A 168 -26.52 -5.57 -7.64
CA GLY A 168 -26.63 -7.01 -7.92
C GLY A 168 -25.97 -7.92 -6.88
N ALA A 169 -25.37 -7.39 -5.81
CA ALA A 169 -24.83 -8.21 -4.73
C ALA A 169 -25.96 -8.91 -3.96
N THR A 170 -25.81 -10.23 -3.75
CA THR A 170 -26.73 -11.04 -2.93
C THR A 170 -26.11 -11.37 -1.58
N ALA A 171 -26.93 -11.66 -0.58
CA ALA A 171 -26.45 -12.02 0.77
C ALA A 171 -25.53 -13.26 0.76
N GLY A 172 -25.74 -14.19 -0.18
CA GLY A 172 -24.90 -15.38 -0.37
C GLY A 172 -23.48 -15.05 -0.85
N GLN A 173 -23.25 -13.85 -1.36
CA GLN A 173 -21.92 -13.38 -1.74
C GLN A 173 -21.16 -12.77 -0.55
N GLY A 174 -21.73 -12.67 0.64
CA GLY A 174 -21.05 -12.12 1.82
C GLY A 174 -21.20 -10.60 1.93
N VAL A 175 -20.30 -9.97 2.69
CA VAL A 175 -20.36 -8.55 3.00
C VAL A 175 -19.24 -7.79 2.30
N PHE A 176 -19.59 -6.67 1.69
CA PHE A 176 -18.67 -5.83 0.94
C PHE A 176 -18.36 -4.55 1.71
N TYR A 177 -17.09 -4.18 1.68
CA TYR A 177 -16.59 -2.97 2.30
C TYR A 177 -15.78 -2.17 1.28
N ARG A 178 -15.97 -0.85 1.30
CA ARG A 178 -15.08 0.10 0.63
C ARG A 178 -14.15 0.68 1.67
N ILE A 179 -12.87 0.39 1.56
CA ILE A 179 -11.84 0.90 2.45
C ILE A 179 -11.23 2.12 1.77
N THR A 180 -11.15 3.24 2.47
CA THR A 180 -10.40 4.41 1.98
C THR A 180 -9.30 4.72 2.98
N ALA A 181 -8.06 4.75 2.50
CA ALA A 181 -6.89 4.99 3.31
C ALA A 181 -6.08 6.17 2.77
N ILE A 182 -5.49 6.94 3.69
CA ILE A 182 -4.59 8.04 3.39
C ILE A 182 -3.21 7.75 3.96
N GLY A 183 -2.19 7.98 3.15
CA GLY A 183 -0.79 7.93 3.54
C GLY A 183 -0.09 9.25 3.33
N PHE A 184 0.97 9.47 4.11
CA PHE A 184 1.76 10.70 4.12
C PHE A 184 3.20 10.40 3.73
N GLY A 185 3.79 11.25 2.90
CA GLY A 185 5.22 11.21 2.60
C GLY A 185 6.05 11.67 3.81
N THR A 186 7.33 11.90 3.60
CA THR A 186 8.22 12.61 4.55
C THR A 186 7.73 14.02 4.86
N ARG A 187 6.92 14.61 3.97
CA ARG A 187 6.17 15.85 4.20
C ARG A 187 4.69 15.54 4.39
N ALA A 188 4.06 16.13 5.40
CA ALA A 188 2.62 15.96 5.65
C ALA A 188 1.72 16.51 4.53
N SER A 189 2.25 17.39 3.67
CA SER A 189 1.56 17.89 2.46
C SER A 189 1.57 16.88 1.31
N THR A 190 2.48 15.91 1.33
CA THR A 190 2.55 14.86 0.31
C THR A 190 1.63 13.73 0.73
N GLN A 191 0.50 13.62 0.05
CA GLN A 191 -0.60 12.78 0.46
C GLN A 191 -0.99 11.87 -0.71
N VAL A 192 -1.23 10.59 -0.40
CA VAL A 192 -1.76 9.62 -1.35
C VAL A 192 -2.99 8.99 -0.71
N VAL A 193 -4.11 8.98 -1.44
CA VAL A 193 -5.34 8.33 -1.00
C VAL A 193 -5.59 7.12 -1.88
N LEU A 194 -5.67 5.95 -1.26
CA LEU A 194 -5.99 4.70 -1.92
C LEU A 194 -7.38 4.23 -1.47
N GLN A 195 -8.08 3.57 -2.36
CA GLN A 195 -9.37 2.96 -2.07
C GLN A 195 -9.40 1.53 -2.58
N SER A 196 -9.83 0.60 -1.72
CA SER A 196 -10.02 -0.80 -2.08
C SER A 196 -11.46 -1.26 -1.88
N LEU A 197 -11.84 -2.29 -2.63
CA LEU A 197 -13.06 -3.06 -2.40
C LEU A 197 -12.64 -4.37 -1.73
N TYR A 198 -13.19 -4.62 -0.55
CA TYR A 198 -12.92 -5.82 0.25
C TYR A 198 -14.19 -6.62 0.45
N ARG A 199 -14.09 -7.95 0.32
CA ARG A 199 -15.19 -8.88 0.54
C ARG A 199 -14.87 -9.82 1.68
N LEU A 200 -15.73 -9.80 2.69
CA LEU A 200 -15.76 -10.81 3.73
C LEU A 200 -16.77 -11.90 3.30
N PRO A 201 -16.33 -13.15 3.04
CA PRO A 201 -17.25 -14.22 2.64
C PRO A 201 -18.28 -14.49 3.76
N PRO A 202 -19.44 -15.07 3.42
CA PRO A 202 -20.38 -15.52 4.44
C PRO A 202 -19.69 -16.54 5.36
N PRO A 203 -20.09 -16.63 6.64
CA PRO A 203 -19.60 -17.70 7.51
C PRO A 203 -19.85 -19.03 6.81
N SER A 204 -18.85 -19.90 6.75
CA SER A 204 -18.99 -21.22 6.15
C SER A 204 -20.10 -21.96 6.89
N THR A 205 -21.21 -22.24 6.22
CA THR A 205 -22.20 -23.22 6.66
C THR A 205 -21.59 -24.61 6.45
N GLY A 206 -20.57 -24.97 7.23
CA GLY A 206 -19.87 -26.24 7.16
C GLY A 206 -20.09 -27.03 8.44
N GLY A 207 -20.53 -28.28 8.30
CA GLY A 207 -20.96 -29.17 9.37
C GLY A 207 -19.93 -29.41 10.47
N ALA A 208 -20.42 -30.02 11.54
CA ALA A 208 -19.66 -30.53 12.67
C ALA A 208 -18.46 -31.38 12.20
N GLY A 209 -17.28 -30.77 12.17
CA GLY A 209 -15.99 -31.43 11.98
C GLY A 209 -15.13 -31.08 13.18
N GLY A 210 -14.81 -32.10 13.99
CA GLY A 210 -14.36 -31.97 15.37
C GLY A 210 -13.17 -31.05 15.59
N SER A 211 -13.32 -30.17 16.57
CA SER A 211 -12.22 -29.54 17.29
C SER A 211 -11.42 -30.60 18.05
N GLY A 212 -10.44 -31.19 17.38
CA GLY A 212 -9.37 -31.97 18.01
C GLY A 212 -8.40 -31.03 18.72
N ALA A 213 -8.71 -30.69 19.97
CA ALA A 213 -7.74 -30.13 20.90
C ALA A 213 -6.73 -31.23 21.26
N GLY A 214 -5.52 -31.15 20.71
CA GLY A 214 -4.38 -31.97 21.13
C GLY A 214 -3.37 -31.09 21.84
N GLY A 215 -3.41 -31.08 23.17
CA GLY A 215 -2.45 -30.40 24.02
C GLY A 215 -1.06 -31.03 23.89
N GLY A 216 -0.05 -30.20 23.64
CA GLY A 216 1.35 -30.60 23.71
C GLY A 216 1.80 -30.70 25.16
N GLN A 217 1.80 -31.92 25.71
CA GLN A 217 2.53 -32.26 26.92
C GLN A 217 3.85 -32.91 26.46
N GLY A 218 4.98 -32.28 26.82
CA GLY A 218 6.30 -32.85 26.60
C GLY A 218 6.66 -33.82 27.73
N ASP A 219 7.28 -34.94 27.35
CA ASP A 219 8.12 -35.77 28.21
C ASP A 219 9.17 -36.47 27.33
N GLY A 220 10.38 -36.59 27.87
CA GLY A 220 11.58 -37.02 27.14
C GLY A 220 12.00 -38.48 27.34
N HIS A 221 13.22 -38.75 26.84
CA HIS A 221 13.99 -40.02 26.83
C HIS A 221 13.57 -41.02 25.74
N GLY A 222 14.43 -41.73 25.00
CA GLY A 222 15.88 -41.91 24.97
C GLY A 222 16.19 -43.10 24.02
N ASN A 223 17.35 -43.07 23.35
CA ASN A 223 18.09 -44.08 22.56
C ASN A 223 17.48 -45.45 22.18
N GLY A 224 17.81 -45.90 20.96
CA GLY A 224 17.94 -47.32 20.62
C GLY A 224 17.92 -47.59 19.12
N ASP A 225 19.07 -47.97 18.57
CA ASP A 225 19.29 -48.47 17.22
C ASP A 225 18.44 -49.72 16.91
N ASP A 226 18.09 -49.94 15.64
CA ASP A 226 18.44 -51.16 14.88
C ASP A 226 17.69 -51.28 13.53
N ASN A 227 18.44 -51.78 12.56
CA ASN A 227 18.04 -52.11 11.20
C ASN A 227 17.08 -53.31 11.17
N ASP A 228 16.12 -53.34 10.23
CA ASP A 228 15.90 -54.57 9.46
C ASP A 228 15.14 -54.34 8.14
N HIS A 229 15.48 -55.18 7.18
CA HIS A 229 14.92 -55.31 5.84
C HIS A 229 13.59 -56.07 5.83
N GLY A 230 12.71 -55.74 4.87
CA GLY A 230 11.56 -56.59 4.56
C GLY A 230 10.65 -56.01 3.49
N GLU A 231 10.90 -56.34 2.21
CA GLU A 231 9.82 -56.49 1.23
C GLU A 231 8.90 -57.64 1.69
N PRO A 232 7.58 -57.59 1.42
CA PRO A 232 7.09 -58.32 0.24
C PRO A 232 5.82 -57.78 -0.48
N HIS A 233 5.74 -58.16 -1.76
CA HIS A 233 4.58 -58.62 -2.56
C HIS A 233 3.32 -57.75 -2.77
N ASP A 234 3.19 -57.30 -4.02
CA ASP A 234 2.08 -57.49 -4.98
C ASP A 234 0.76 -58.09 -4.46
N ASN A 235 -0.36 -57.40 -4.73
CA ASN A 235 -1.65 -57.99 -5.11
C ASN A 235 -2.68 -56.90 -5.50
N GLY A 236 -3.33 -57.09 -6.64
CA GLY A 236 -4.80 -56.97 -6.71
C GLY A 236 -5.38 -55.78 -7.48
N HIS A 237 -6.04 -56.10 -8.60
CA HIS A 237 -6.99 -55.29 -9.34
C HIS A 237 -8.07 -54.64 -8.46
N ASP A 238 -8.48 -53.41 -8.80
CA ASP A 238 -9.84 -52.96 -8.53
C ASP A 238 -10.33 -52.04 -9.66
N ASP A 239 -11.31 -52.53 -10.42
CA ASP A 239 -11.99 -51.84 -11.51
C ASP A 239 -13.06 -50.90 -10.92
N GLY A 240 -12.63 -49.69 -10.56
CA GLY A 240 -13.52 -48.63 -10.08
C GLY A 240 -14.16 -47.85 -11.23
N HIS A 241 -15.38 -48.23 -11.63
CA HIS A 241 -16.25 -47.44 -12.50
C HIS A 241 -16.51 -46.03 -11.92
N GLY A 242 -15.75 -45.04 -12.38
CA GLY A 242 -15.99 -43.63 -12.10
C GLY A 242 -17.23 -43.12 -12.83
N ASN A 243 -18.35 -43.07 -12.12
CA ASN A 243 -19.57 -42.40 -12.56
C ASN A 243 -19.29 -40.89 -12.62
N GLY A 244 -18.96 -40.38 -13.80
CA GLY A 244 -18.75 -38.96 -14.06
C GLY A 244 -20.05 -38.19 -13.84
N SER A 245 -20.19 -37.59 -12.65
CA SER A 245 -21.21 -36.57 -12.43
C SER A 245 -20.90 -35.38 -13.35
N PRO A 246 -21.87 -34.87 -14.13
CA PRO A 246 -21.65 -33.71 -14.97
C PRO A 246 -21.30 -32.53 -14.08
N GLY A 247 -20.10 -31.97 -14.29
CA GLY A 247 -19.61 -30.83 -13.54
C GLY A 247 -20.64 -29.71 -13.55
N GLN A 248 -21.13 -29.36 -12.36
CA GLN A 248 -21.88 -28.11 -12.18
C GLN A 248 -21.01 -26.98 -12.75
N PRO A 249 -21.59 -26.02 -13.50
CA PRO A 249 -20.87 -24.82 -13.89
C PRO A 249 -20.29 -24.21 -12.61
N GLN A 250 -18.96 -24.12 -12.52
CA GLN A 250 -18.30 -23.38 -11.45
C GLN A 250 -18.81 -21.94 -11.57
N GLU A 251 -19.83 -21.59 -10.79
CA GLU A 251 -20.18 -20.20 -10.52
C GLU A 251 -18.87 -19.51 -10.16
N HIS A 252 -18.52 -18.47 -10.92
CA HIS A 252 -17.28 -17.72 -10.74
C HIS A 252 -17.34 -17.07 -9.35
N GLN A 253 -16.88 -17.79 -8.34
CA GLN A 253 -17.03 -17.41 -6.94
C GLN A 253 -16.07 -16.25 -6.70
N LEU A 254 -16.62 -15.06 -6.42
CA LEU A 254 -15.82 -13.87 -6.18
C LEU A 254 -14.76 -14.15 -5.10
N PRO A 255 -13.49 -13.77 -5.30
CA PRO A 255 -12.44 -14.06 -4.34
C PRO A 255 -12.77 -13.43 -2.98
N ALA A 256 -12.39 -14.12 -1.89
CA ALA A 256 -12.41 -13.53 -0.56
C ALA A 256 -11.26 -12.52 -0.43
N GLY A 257 -11.47 -11.46 0.36
CA GLY A 257 -10.46 -10.42 0.59
C GLY A 257 -10.55 -9.26 -0.40
N ARG A 258 -9.40 -8.67 -0.75
CA ARG A 258 -9.34 -7.53 -1.67
C ARG A 258 -9.71 -7.96 -3.09
N ILE A 259 -10.78 -7.38 -3.62
CA ILE A 259 -11.21 -7.58 -5.01
C ILE A 259 -10.43 -6.67 -5.96
N GLY A 260 -10.09 -5.46 -5.51
CA GLY A 260 -9.32 -4.50 -6.29
C GLY A 260 -9.06 -3.21 -5.51
N TRP A 261 -8.22 -2.34 -6.06
CA TRP A 261 -7.92 -1.04 -5.49
C TRP A 261 -7.65 0.01 -6.58
N ARG A 262 -7.74 1.29 -6.21
CA ARG A 262 -7.37 2.44 -7.04
C ARG A 262 -6.81 3.58 -6.20
N GLU A 263 -6.03 4.45 -6.82
CA GLU A 263 -5.67 5.75 -6.25
C GLU A 263 -6.77 6.79 -6.55
N ILE A 264 -7.06 7.66 -5.58
CA ILE A 264 -7.94 8.81 -5.75
C ILE A 264 -7.06 10.05 -5.89
N ALA A 265 -6.53 10.27 -7.10
CA ALA A 265 -5.54 11.31 -7.36
C ALA A 265 -6.06 12.74 -7.07
N ASN A 266 -7.36 13.00 -7.26
CA ASN A 266 -8.01 14.29 -7.08
C ASN A 266 -8.85 14.38 -5.79
N TRP A 267 -8.51 13.61 -4.75
CA TRP A 267 -9.35 13.51 -3.54
C TRP A 267 -9.62 14.89 -2.90
N SER A 268 -8.64 15.78 -2.87
CA SER A 268 -8.75 17.10 -2.22
C SER A 268 -9.76 18.00 -2.93
N GLU A 269 -9.80 17.95 -4.26
CA GLU A 269 -10.80 18.65 -5.07
C GLU A 269 -12.19 18.05 -4.87
N LEU A 270 -12.31 16.72 -4.82
CA LEU A 270 -13.57 16.04 -4.57
C LEU A 270 -14.10 16.37 -3.17
N HIS A 271 -13.22 16.45 -2.18
CA HIS A 271 -13.56 16.87 -0.83
C HIS A 271 -14.04 18.33 -0.78
N ALA A 272 -13.31 19.24 -1.44
CA ALA A 272 -13.68 20.66 -1.50
C ALA A 272 -15.07 20.87 -2.13
N ARG A 273 -15.43 20.10 -3.17
CA ARG A 273 -16.74 20.17 -3.83
C ARG A 273 -17.89 19.58 -3.03
N ALA A 274 -17.59 18.69 -2.09
CA ALA A 274 -18.62 18.02 -1.29
C ALA A 274 -18.94 18.76 0.01
N ARG A 275 -18.20 19.83 0.33
CA ARG A 275 -18.57 20.76 1.40
C ARG A 275 -19.83 21.54 0.98
N PRO A 276 -20.88 21.60 1.83
CA PRO A 276 -22.09 22.36 1.54
C PRO A 276 -21.84 23.86 1.45
#